data_AF-A0A920P6Q4-F1
#
_entry.id   AF-A0A920P6Q4-F1
#
_cell.length_a   1.000
_cell.length_b   1.000
_cell.length_c   1.000
_cell.angle_alpha   90.00
_cell.angle_beta   90.00
_cell.angle_gamma   90.00
#
_symmetry.space_group_name_H-M   'P 1'
#
loop_
_entity.id
_entity.type
_entity.pdbx_description
1 polymer ?
#
loop_
_entity_poly.entity_id
_entity_poly.type
_entity_poly.pdbx_seq_one_letter_code
_entity_poly.pdbx_strand_id
1 'polypeptide(L)'
;MTILRRRLKVHVQAYGVGLSESSTESRTTASSGGHLHLSDLEHGGVTGRRAVFFVGADTEHLPGKVTQDPVLVDGDRRILGEGLPTSTELLRERVFSLAALIARLKCAHLTMSYAAWDAVQSQIVGPSTTLLQLLRLSQSKPHLTFEDLGQALGDIICRVPKSARPLLDVDDIWLSGLGSGEVMQRGEQSVLEAFPGLNAGVTKERERGGEPGYVHGAIVPRPSALDPRRNEDIVLSPSRLEGLGTCPLRYLHSSVLRLIPPDDYEFNPDRWLDPRRKGRLLHKVFEHTLSKARESNLAHSDRAFEGLALERLQSEVEQAKKEVPAPGEDAVGREISGLEDDVRSFVRMVRKEGAPWEELEFSFGMGGEAPVSIEVEGGSIQLRGIIDRLDCPGGDLELEGIRVIDYKTGRNTKDFRQGTRVFNGGRRLQLGLYALAVEERLSRQVETGEYHYPTRGGQNELFSFRRDQLVESVGSLVGHMLQGVADGRFIPTEDKEDCSYCDYSEVCRVEKSDYGGVTSSPLAEWSEKYLKDSDLTPPALTPLKKVREFEDDG
;
A
#
# COMPACT_ATOMS: atom_id res chain seq x y z
N MET A 1 -9.06 -15.21 -8.57
CA MET A 1 -7.97 -15.01 -9.56
C MET A 1 -6.66 -14.96 -8.79
N THR A 2 -6.00 -16.10 -8.65
CA THR A 2 -4.94 -16.38 -7.67
C THR A 2 -3.68 -15.51 -7.86
N ILE A 3 -3.10 -15.08 -6.74
CA ILE A 3 -1.86 -14.29 -6.56
C ILE A 3 -0.70 -14.72 -7.48
N LEU A 4 -0.66 -15.99 -7.89
CA LEU A 4 0.31 -16.54 -8.84
C LEU A 4 0.27 -15.89 -10.23
N ARG A 5 -0.89 -15.43 -10.74
CA ARG A 5 -0.97 -14.76 -12.05
C ARG A 5 -0.29 -13.39 -12.09
N ARG A 6 -0.19 -12.68 -10.95
CA ARG A 6 0.54 -11.39 -10.88
C ARG A 6 2.06 -11.56 -10.89
N ARG A 7 2.60 -12.70 -10.44
CA ARG A 7 4.06 -12.96 -10.38
C ARG A 7 4.61 -13.84 -11.50
N LEU A 8 3.76 -14.46 -12.32
CA LEU A 8 4.17 -15.27 -13.47
C LEU A 8 4.04 -14.55 -14.82
N LYS A 9 4.01 -13.21 -14.85
CA LYS A 9 4.50 -12.49 -16.02
C LYS A 9 6.02 -12.65 -16.05
N VAL A 10 6.49 -13.77 -16.60
CA VAL A 10 7.88 -13.92 -17.00
C VAL A 10 8.10 -12.95 -18.16
N HIS A 11 8.33 -11.68 -17.82
CA HIS A 11 9.05 -10.79 -18.69
C HIS A 11 10.49 -11.30 -18.65
N VAL A 12 10.90 -12.04 -19.69
CA VAL A 12 12.33 -12.20 -19.95
C VAL A 12 12.84 -10.80 -20.29
N GLN A 13 13.29 -10.07 -19.27
CA GLN A 13 14.03 -8.83 -19.47
C GLN A 13 15.32 -9.23 -20.19
N ALA A 14 15.42 -8.91 -21.48
CA ALA A 14 16.68 -8.92 -22.18
C ALA A 14 17.56 -7.86 -21.51
N TYR A 15 18.50 -8.28 -20.67
CA TYR A 15 19.46 -7.38 -20.04
C TYR A 15 20.41 -6.83 -21.10
N GLY A 16 20.24 -5.55 -21.47
CA GLY A 16 21.17 -4.89 -22.39
C GLY A 16 20.75 -3.48 -22.82
N VAL A 17 21.29 -2.49 -22.10
CA VAL A 17 21.49 -1.07 -22.47
C VAL A 17 20.25 -0.16 -22.47
N GLY A 18 20.29 0.86 -21.60
CA GLY A 18 19.22 1.82 -21.39
C GLY A 18 18.91 2.67 -22.63
N LEU A 19 17.65 2.64 -23.07
CA LEU A 19 17.04 3.58 -24.00
C LEU A 19 15.51 3.65 -23.74
N SER A 20 14.94 4.84 -23.93
CA SER A 20 13.62 5.30 -23.51
C SER A 20 12.41 4.48 -24.04
N GLU A 21 11.32 4.51 -23.27
CA GLU A 21 10.04 3.83 -23.51
C GLU A 21 9.13 4.50 -24.57
N SER A 22 9.68 5.08 -25.64
CA SER A 22 8.89 5.89 -26.58
C SER A 22 8.71 5.30 -27.99
N SER A 23 8.66 3.97 -28.14
CA SER A 23 8.23 3.38 -29.42
C SER A 23 7.66 1.97 -29.25
N THR A 24 6.35 1.86 -29.47
CA THR A 24 5.53 0.64 -29.43
C THR A 24 5.55 -0.15 -30.74
N GLU A 25 6.46 0.17 -31.67
CA GLU A 25 6.65 -0.57 -32.92
C GLU A 25 7.84 -1.54 -32.80
N SER A 26 7.51 -2.84 -32.80
CA SER A 26 8.34 -4.01 -33.11
C SER A 26 9.78 -4.04 -32.53
N ARG A 27 9.91 -4.17 -31.20
CA ARG A 27 11.18 -4.53 -30.54
C ARG A 27 11.47 -6.05 -30.54
N THR A 28 10.56 -6.89 -31.01
CA THR A 28 10.68 -8.36 -30.92
C THR A 28 11.64 -8.96 -31.93
N THR A 29 12.01 -8.26 -33.00
CA THR A 29 12.89 -8.78 -34.08
C THR A 29 14.33 -8.26 -34.03
N ALA A 30 14.68 -7.42 -33.05
CA ALA A 30 16.05 -6.95 -32.87
C ALA A 30 16.98 -8.09 -32.41
N SER A 31 18.18 -8.18 -32.98
CA SER A 31 19.17 -9.19 -32.59
C SER A 31 20.41 -8.53 -31.99
N SER A 32 20.80 -8.99 -30.80
CA SER A 32 22.08 -8.68 -30.16
C SER A 32 22.93 -9.95 -29.97
N GLY A 33 24.25 -9.80 -29.88
CA GLY A 33 25.15 -10.92 -29.58
C GLY A 33 24.90 -11.48 -28.18
N GLY A 34 25.03 -12.81 -28.01
CA GLY A 34 24.89 -13.48 -26.71
C GLY A 34 23.45 -13.73 -26.22
N HIS A 35 22.43 -13.39 -27.01
CA HIS A 35 21.02 -13.50 -26.62
C HIS A 35 20.25 -14.50 -27.48
N LEU A 36 19.16 -15.04 -26.94
CA LEU A 36 18.14 -15.76 -27.72
C LEU A 36 17.41 -14.75 -28.63
N HIS A 37 17.15 -15.15 -29.87
CA HIS A 37 16.41 -14.34 -30.83
C HIS A 37 14.99 -14.88 -30.95
N LEU A 38 14.01 -14.07 -30.58
CA LEU A 38 12.59 -14.36 -30.72
C LEU A 38 12.08 -13.72 -32.01
N SER A 39 11.16 -14.37 -32.71
CA SER A 39 10.55 -13.86 -33.95
C SER A 39 9.19 -14.53 -34.13
N ASP A 40 8.29 -13.86 -34.84
CA ASP A 40 7.05 -14.45 -35.33
C ASP A 40 7.29 -15.31 -36.59
N LEU A 41 6.21 -15.93 -37.09
CA LEU A 41 6.23 -16.77 -38.30
C LEU A 41 6.50 -15.97 -39.58
N GLU A 42 6.14 -14.68 -39.61
CA GLU A 42 6.30 -13.85 -40.81
C GLU A 42 7.77 -13.50 -41.04
N HIS A 43 8.46 -13.08 -39.96
CA HIS A 43 9.85 -12.64 -39.96
C HIS A 43 10.85 -13.79 -39.65
N GLY A 44 10.34 -14.99 -39.35
CA GLY A 44 11.14 -16.15 -38.96
C GLY A 44 12.02 -16.71 -40.07
N GLY A 45 13.19 -17.21 -39.69
CA GLY A 45 14.07 -18.00 -40.55
C GLY A 45 15.06 -17.21 -41.43
N VAL A 46 15.14 -15.89 -41.26
CA VAL A 46 16.01 -15.02 -42.09
C VAL A 46 17.45 -14.95 -41.57
N THR A 47 17.68 -15.25 -40.28
CA THR A 47 18.97 -15.02 -39.60
C THR A 47 19.95 -16.21 -39.65
N GLY A 48 19.59 -17.34 -40.27
CA GLY A 48 20.48 -18.49 -40.48
C GLY A 48 20.96 -19.20 -39.20
N ARG A 49 20.15 -19.18 -38.13
CA ARG A 49 20.50 -19.76 -36.82
C ARG A 49 20.57 -21.29 -36.90
N ARG A 50 21.59 -21.88 -36.26
CA ARG A 50 21.84 -23.34 -36.26
C ARG A 50 20.78 -24.14 -35.51
N ALA A 51 20.24 -23.60 -34.41
CA ALA A 51 19.17 -24.22 -33.64
C ALA A 51 17.94 -23.32 -33.67
N VAL A 52 16.81 -23.86 -34.12
CA VAL A 52 15.55 -23.15 -34.27
C VAL A 52 14.47 -23.88 -33.49
N PHE A 53 13.74 -23.14 -32.66
CA PHE A 53 12.65 -23.65 -31.84
C PHE A 53 11.34 -23.01 -32.27
N PHE A 54 10.37 -23.83 -32.67
CA PHE A 54 8.98 -23.42 -32.84
C PHE A 54 8.20 -23.82 -31.60
N VAL A 55 7.51 -22.85 -31.01
CA VAL A 55 6.71 -23.02 -29.80
C VAL A 55 5.25 -22.70 -30.15
N GLY A 56 4.31 -23.45 -29.59
CA GLY A 56 2.88 -23.30 -29.89
C GLY A 56 2.44 -24.04 -31.16
N ALA A 57 3.01 -25.22 -31.44
CA ALA A 57 2.62 -26.07 -32.57
C ALA A 57 1.36 -26.92 -32.26
N ASP A 58 0.37 -26.35 -31.58
CA ASP A 58 -0.92 -26.99 -31.28
C ASP A 58 -1.98 -26.68 -32.36
N THR A 59 -3.12 -27.36 -32.25
CA THR A 59 -4.25 -27.21 -33.17
C THR A 59 -4.82 -25.80 -33.26
N GLU A 60 -4.64 -24.96 -32.24
CA GLU A 60 -5.21 -23.62 -32.22
C GLU A 60 -4.31 -22.59 -32.91
N HIS A 61 -2.99 -22.72 -32.71
CA HIS A 61 -2.02 -21.72 -33.13
C HIS A 61 -1.34 -22.05 -34.46
N LEU A 62 -1.21 -23.33 -34.84
CA LEU A 62 -0.50 -23.72 -36.06
C LEU A 62 -1.35 -24.62 -36.97
N PRO A 63 -1.72 -24.19 -38.19
CA PRO A 63 -1.44 -22.91 -38.87
C PRO A 63 -2.33 -21.74 -38.40
N GLY A 64 -3.10 -21.93 -37.33
CA GLY A 64 -4.03 -20.96 -36.75
C GLY A 64 -5.50 -21.30 -37.02
N LYS A 65 -6.39 -20.86 -36.13
CA LYS A 65 -7.85 -21.00 -36.32
C LYS A 65 -8.37 -20.14 -37.48
N VAL A 66 -9.34 -20.68 -38.20
CA VAL A 66 -10.16 -19.94 -39.15
C VAL A 66 -11.26 -19.24 -38.37
N THR A 67 -11.15 -17.92 -38.24
CA THR A 67 -12.20 -17.08 -37.65
C THR A 67 -12.74 -16.16 -38.74
N GLN A 68 -14.05 -16.19 -38.96
CA GLN A 68 -14.69 -15.19 -39.81
C GLN A 68 -14.65 -13.84 -39.10
N ASP A 69 -14.43 -12.79 -39.89
CA ASP A 69 -14.53 -11.42 -39.42
C ASP A 69 -15.98 -11.14 -38.99
N PRO A 70 -16.21 -10.58 -37.78
CA PRO A 70 -17.54 -10.37 -37.24
C PRO A 70 -18.34 -9.27 -37.99
N VAL A 71 -17.66 -8.43 -38.77
CA VAL A 71 -18.25 -7.34 -39.55
C VAL A 71 -18.41 -7.72 -41.01
N LEU A 72 -17.43 -8.43 -41.59
CA LEU A 72 -17.44 -8.79 -43.01
C LEU A 72 -17.21 -10.29 -43.25
N VAL A 73 -18.30 -11.05 -43.29
CA VAL A 73 -18.29 -12.51 -43.44
C VAL A 73 -17.86 -12.96 -44.85
N ASP A 74 -17.43 -14.21 -44.99
CA ASP A 74 -16.93 -14.75 -46.28
C ASP A 74 -17.96 -14.66 -47.41
N GLY A 75 -19.26 -14.72 -47.08
CA GLY A 75 -20.34 -14.54 -48.05
C GLY A 75 -20.30 -13.16 -48.68
N ASP A 76 -20.18 -12.11 -47.87
CA ASP A 76 -20.11 -10.73 -48.32
C ASP A 76 -18.81 -10.45 -49.07
N ARG A 77 -17.68 -11.00 -48.59
CA ARG A 77 -16.38 -10.89 -49.28
C ARG A 77 -16.43 -11.42 -50.71
N ARG A 78 -17.13 -12.54 -50.94
CA ARG A 78 -17.32 -13.10 -52.29
C ARG A 78 -18.19 -12.24 -53.19
N ILE A 79 -19.16 -11.53 -52.62
CA ILE A 79 -20.09 -10.66 -53.37
C ILE A 79 -19.41 -9.33 -53.73
N LEU A 80 -18.62 -8.77 -52.82
CA LEU A 80 -17.96 -7.46 -52.99
C LEU A 80 -16.79 -7.48 -53.99
N GLY A 81 -16.31 -8.65 -54.41
CA GLY A 81 -15.36 -8.79 -55.51
C GLY A 81 -13.88 -8.73 -55.12
N GLU A 82 -13.01 -8.62 -56.14
CA GLU A 82 -11.57 -8.89 -56.04
C GLU A 82 -10.82 -7.98 -55.04
N GLY A 83 -9.94 -8.60 -54.24
CA GLY A 83 -9.09 -7.92 -53.25
C GLY A 83 -9.41 -8.25 -51.79
N LEU A 84 -10.52 -8.95 -51.52
CA LEU A 84 -10.93 -9.36 -50.17
C LEU A 84 -10.76 -10.88 -49.98
N PRO A 85 -9.63 -11.34 -49.41
CA PRO A 85 -9.40 -12.77 -49.24
C PRO A 85 -10.40 -13.35 -48.24
N THR A 86 -10.98 -14.50 -48.59
CA THR A 86 -11.84 -15.27 -47.70
C THR A 86 -11.04 -15.92 -46.58
N SER A 87 -11.72 -16.30 -45.50
CA SER A 87 -11.09 -16.97 -44.36
C SER A 87 -10.37 -18.27 -44.75
N THR A 88 -10.85 -18.96 -45.81
CA THR A 88 -10.19 -20.16 -46.36
C THR A 88 -8.93 -19.84 -47.17
N GLU A 89 -8.92 -18.73 -47.92
CA GLU A 89 -7.75 -18.28 -48.68
C GLU A 89 -6.64 -17.82 -47.74
N LEU A 90 -6.98 -17.06 -46.70
CA LEU A 90 -6.04 -16.67 -45.64
C LEU A 90 -5.42 -17.88 -44.94
N LEU A 91 -6.20 -18.95 -44.69
CA LEU A 91 -5.65 -20.19 -44.14
C LEU A 91 -4.62 -20.82 -45.09
N ARG A 92 -4.94 -20.90 -46.40
CA ARG A 92 -4.01 -21.45 -47.41
C ARG A 92 -2.73 -20.63 -47.48
N GLU A 93 -2.84 -19.31 -47.42
CA GLU A 93 -1.69 -18.40 -47.39
C GLU A 93 -0.83 -18.60 -46.14
N ARG A 94 -1.43 -18.78 -44.96
CA ARG A 94 -0.69 -19.10 -43.73
C ARG A 94 0.02 -20.44 -43.82
N VAL A 95 -0.62 -21.47 -44.36
CA VAL A 95 -0.01 -22.79 -44.59
C VAL A 95 1.17 -22.68 -45.56
N PHE A 96 1.00 -21.92 -46.66
CA PHE A 96 2.07 -21.67 -47.61
C PHE A 96 3.23 -20.90 -46.97
N SER A 97 2.93 -19.85 -46.22
CA SER A 97 3.93 -19.02 -45.53
C SER A 97 4.73 -19.84 -44.51
N LEU A 98 4.06 -20.72 -43.77
CA LEU A 98 4.71 -21.66 -42.85
C LEU A 98 5.62 -22.65 -43.60
N ALA A 99 5.16 -23.22 -44.70
CA ALA A 99 5.98 -24.11 -45.52
C ALA A 99 7.20 -23.38 -46.12
N ALA A 100 7.01 -22.16 -46.61
CA ALA A 100 8.08 -21.30 -47.11
C ALA A 100 9.09 -20.95 -46.01
N LEU A 101 8.61 -20.66 -44.79
CA LEU A 101 9.44 -20.44 -43.62
C LEU A 101 10.31 -21.67 -43.34
N ILE A 102 9.71 -22.85 -43.20
CA ILE A 102 10.44 -24.09 -42.91
C ILE A 102 11.46 -24.37 -44.02
N ALA A 103 11.09 -24.18 -45.29
CA ALA A 103 11.98 -24.40 -46.43
C ALA A 103 13.18 -23.44 -46.47
N ARG A 104 13.07 -22.20 -45.96
CA ARG A 104 14.20 -21.26 -45.89
C ARG A 104 15.11 -21.47 -44.69
N LEU A 105 14.73 -22.28 -43.69
CA LEU A 105 15.55 -22.51 -42.50
C LEU A 105 16.87 -23.21 -42.86
N LYS A 106 17.98 -22.48 -42.72
CA LYS A 106 19.34 -23.04 -42.77
C LYS A 106 19.81 -23.50 -41.38
N CYS A 107 18.98 -24.30 -40.71
CA CYS A 107 19.27 -24.80 -39.37
C CYS A 107 19.87 -26.21 -39.40
N ALA A 108 20.68 -26.53 -38.40
CA ALA A 108 21.14 -27.90 -38.14
C ALA A 108 20.08 -28.69 -37.35
N HIS A 109 19.32 -28.01 -36.49
CA HIS A 109 18.27 -28.61 -35.67
C HIS A 109 17.03 -27.72 -35.65
N LEU A 110 15.89 -28.29 -36.05
CA LEU A 110 14.57 -27.73 -35.89
C LEU A 110 13.84 -28.51 -34.79
N THR A 111 13.45 -27.83 -33.71
CA THR A 111 12.62 -28.39 -32.65
C THR A 111 11.26 -27.74 -32.70
N MET A 112 10.19 -28.52 -32.72
CA MET A 112 8.82 -28.01 -32.64
C MET A 112 8.15 -28.54 -31.38
N SER A 113 7.44 -27.67 -30.68
CA SER A 113 6.82 -27.96 -29.38
C SER A 113 5.45 -27.32 -29.27
N TYR A 114 4.58 -27.92 -28.46
CA TYR A 114 3.27 -27.40 -28.14
C TYR A 114 2.95 -27.66 -26.66
N ALA A 115 2.02 -26.90 -26.08
CA ALA A 115 1.56 -27.17 -24.73
C ALA A 115 0.59 -28.35 -24.76
N ALA A 116 0.86 -29.43 -24.02
CA ALA A 116 -0.04 -30.58 -23.95
C ALA A 116 -1.27 -30.34 -23.05
N TRP A 117 -1.23 -29.28 -22.23
CA TRP A 117 -2.27 -28.95 -21.25
C TRP A 117 -2.43 -27.44 -21.11
N ASP A 118 -3.67 -26.95 -21.18
CA ASP A 118 -4.02 -25.58 -20.83
C ASP A 118 -4.46 -25.53 -19.36
N ALA A 119 -3.61 -24.94 -18.51
CA ALA A 119 -3.89 -24.78 -17.08
C ALA A 119 -5.04 -23.80 -16.78
N VAL A 120 -5.38 -22.90 -17.69
CA VAL A 120 -6.46 -21.93 -17.52
C VAL A 120 -7.81 -22.59 -17.75
N GLN A 121 -7.93 -23.37 -18.82
CA GLN A 121 -9.16 -24.06 -19.19
C GLN A 121 -9.27 -25.46 -18.58
N SER A 122 -8.19 -25.98 -17.99
CA SER A 122 -8.08 -27.35 -17.46
C SER A 122 -8.40 -28.42 -18.52
N GLN A 123 -7.81 -28.27 -19.70
CA GLN A 123 -8.06 -29.16 -20.84
C GLN A 123 -6.76 -29.63 -21.51
N ILE A 124 -6.83 -30.83 -22.08
CA ILE A 124 -5.77 -31.38 -22.93
C ILE A 124 -5.81 -30.65 -24.27
N VAL A 125 -4.63 -30.23 -24.75
CA VAL A 125 -4.48 -29.56 -26.03
C VAL A 125 -3.85 -30.53 -27.02
N GLY A 126 -4.40 -30.60 -28.24
CA GLY A 126 -3.93 -31.49 -29.29
C GLY A 126 -2.76 -30.93 -30.11
N PRO A 127 -1.88 -31.78 -30.66
CA PRO A 127 -0.82 -31.35 -31.58
C PRO A 127 -1.40 -30.85 -32.90
N SER A 128 -0.73 -29.88 -33.53
CA SER A 128 -1.11 -29.40 -34.86
C SER A 128 -1.04 -30.49 -35.93
N THR A 129 -1.87 -30.36 -36.96
CA THR A 129 -1.77 -31.19 -38.18
C THR A 129 -0.42 -31.03 -38.87
N THR A 130 0.23 -29.86 -38.74
CA THR A 130 1.58 -29.59 -39.25
C THR A 130 2.62 -30.55 -38.67
N LEU A 131 2.58 -30.83 -37.37
CA LEU A 131 3.49 -31.79 -36.74
C LEU A 131 3.35 -33.19 -37.35
N LEU A 132 2.12 -33.63 -37.62
CA LEU A 132 1.87 -34.91 -38.27
C LEU A 132 2.43 -34.95 -39.70
N GLN A 133 2.26 -33.87 -40.48
CA GLN A 133 2.81 -33.80 -41.84
C GLN A 133 4.33 -33.83 -41.83
N LEU A 134 4.96 -33.13 -40.89
CA LEU A 134 6.42 -33.15 -40.73
C LEU A 134 6.93 -34.53 -40.34
N LEU A 135 6.21 -35.25 -39.46
CA LEU A 135 6.56 -36.63 -39.13
C LEU A 135 6.50 -37.53 -40.38
N ARG A 136 5.42 -37.44 -41.16
CA ARG A 136 5.25 -38.19 -42.42
C ARG A 136 6.38 -37.92 -43.40
N LEU A 137 6.77 -36.66 -43.56
CA LEU A 137 7.88 -36.25 -44.43
C LEU A 137 9.23 -36.76 -43.89
N SER A 138 9.49 -36.60 -42.60
CA SER A 138 10.75 -37.02 -41.97
C SER A 138 10.98 -38.53 -42.05
N GLN A 139 9.92 -39.34 -41.95
CA GLN A 139 10.00 -40.79 -42.02
C GLN A 139 9.72 -41.36 -43.42
N SER A 140 9.38 -40.51 -44.40
CA SER A 140 8.92 -40.92 -45.74
C SER A 140 7.75 -41.92 -45.70
N LYS A 141 6.82 -41.75 -44.74
CA LYS A 141 5.65 -42.62 -44.53
C LYS A 141 4.37 -41.78 -44.56
N PRO A 142 3.61 -41.74 -45.68
CA PRO A 142 2.43 -40.88 -45.80
C PRO A 142 1.22 -41.34 -44.99
N HIS A 143 1.20 -42.59 -44.54
CA HIS A 143 0.06 -43.21 -43.84
C HIS A 143 0.09 -43.04 -42.32
N LEU A 144 1.12 -42.41 -41.74
CA LEU A 144 1.20 -42.19 -40.29
C LEU A 144 0.00 -41.38 -39.79
N THR A 145 -0.47 -41.69 -38.60
CA THR A 145 -1.64 -41.12 -37.93
C THR A 145 -1.25 -40.28 -36.71
N PHE A 146 -2.21 -39.66 -36.04
CA PHE A 146 -1.97 -38.94 -34.79
C PHE A 146 -1.53 -39.87 -33.64
N GLU A 147 -1.89 -41.16 -33.71
CA GLU A 147 -1.42 -42.16 -32.74
C GLU A 147 0.09 -42.39 -32.92
N ASP A 148 0.55 -42.54 -34.16
CA ASP A 148 1.98 -42.64 -34.48
C ASP A 148 2.75 -41.38 -34.06
N LEU A 149 2.13 -40.20 -34.20
CA LEU A 149 2.71 -38.95 -33.72
C LEU A 149 2.83 -38.93 -32.19
N GLY A 150 1.82 -39.39 -31.46
CA GLY A 150 1.89 -39.54 -30.01
C GLY A 150 3.03 -40.45 -29.57
N GLN A 151 3.18 -41.61 -30.23
CA GLN A 151 4.29 -42.53 -29.98
C GLN A 151 5.66 -41.91 -30.29
N ALA A 152 5.77 -41.12 -31.36
CA ALA A 152 7.00 -40.45 -31.73
C ALA A 152 7.39 -39.30 -30.79
N LEU A 153 6.39 -38.57 -30.26
CA LEU A 153 6.60 -37.50 -29.28
C LEU A 153 6.99 -38.05 -27.89
N GLY A 154 6.48 -39.23 -27.54
CA GLY A 154 6.76 -39.88 -26.27
C GLY A 154 6.17 -39.12 -25.08
N ASP A 155 6.88 -39.17 -23.96
CA ASP A 155 6.40 -38.57 -22.70
C ASP A 155 6.37 -37.05 -22.74
N ILE A 156 5.33 -36.48 -22.14
CA ILE A 156 5.20 -35.03 -21.96
C ILE A 156 6.38 -34.50 -21.12
N ILE A 157 7.02 -33.45 -21.63
CA ILE A 157 8.04 -32.70 -20.90
C ILE A 157 7.34 -31.68 -20.02
N CYS A 158 7.55 -31.76 -18.70
CA CYS A 158 7.02 -30.79 -17.73
C CYS A 158 8.16 -30.05 -17.02
N ARG A 159 7.81 -29.16 -16.09
CA ARG A 159 8.78 -28.39 -15.29
C ARG A 159 9.54 -29.25 -14.28
N VAL A 160 9.05 -30.45 -13.95
CA VAL A 160 9.75 -31.39 -13.06
C VAL A 160 10.86 -32.09 -13.87
N PRO A 161 12.14 -31.88 -13.54
CA PRO A 161 13.23 -32.53 -14.28
C PRO A 161 13.22 -34.03 -14.06
N LYS A 162 13.23 -34.81 -15.15
CA LYS A 162 13.49 -36.26 -15.10
C LYS A 162 14.96 -36.52 -14.76
N SER A 163 15.27 -37.68 -14.17
CA SER A 163 16.61 -38.04 -13.66
C SER A 163 17.76 -37.96 -14.67
N ALA A 164 17.47 -37.92 -15.98
CA ALA A 164 18.47 -37.80 -17.04
C ALA A 164 18.69 -36.36 -17.55
N ARG A 165 17.90 -35.39 -17.09
CA ARG A 165 18.01 -33.99 -17.51
C ARG A 165 18.94 -33.23 -16.54
N PRO A 166 19.90 -32.42 -17.05
CA PRO A 166 20.69 -31.56 -16.17
C PRO A 166 19.79 -30.53 -15.48
N LEU A 167 20.01 -30.35 -14.17
CA LEU A 167 19.35 -29.33 -13.35
C LEU A 167 20.00 -27.98 -13.62
N LEU A 168 19.21 -27.01 -14.06
CA LEU A 168 19.73 -25.72 -14.54
C LEU A 168 19.77 -24.66 -13.43
N ASP A 169 18.84 -24.71 -12.48
CA ASP A 169 18.68 -23.73 -11.43
C ASP A 169 18.16 -24.34 -10.11
N VAL A 170 17.93 -23.49 -9.11
CA VAL A 170 17.43 -23.89 -7.80
C VAL A 170 16.01 -24.46 -7.88
N ASP A 171 15.17 -23.95 -8.80
CA ASP A 171 13.82 -24.47 -9.01
C ASP A 171 13.87 -25.92 -9.50
N ASP A 172 14.76 -26.23 -10.44
CA ASP A 172 14.98 -27.58 -10.94
C ASP A 172 15.42 -28.54 -9.81
N ILE A 173 16.28 -28.10 -8.91
CA ILE A 173 16.72 -28.90 -7.74
C ILE A 173 15.52 -29.25 -6.85
N TRP A 174 14.70 -28.25 -6.51
CA TRP A 174 13.53 -28.45 -5.66
C TRP A 174 12.47 -29.32 -6.35
N LEU A 175 12.15 -29.02 -7.61
CA LEU A 175 11.14 -29.78 -8.35
C LEU A 175 11.59 -31.22 -8.60
N SER A 176 12.88 -31.46 -8.86
CA SER A 176 13.43 -32.80 -8.99
C SER A 176 13.34 -33.57 -7.67
N GLY A 177 13.70 -32.94 -6.55
CA GLY A 177 13.61 -33.56 -5.22
C GLY A 177 12.18 -33.88 -4.80
N LEU A 178 11.22 -32.99 -5.07
CA LEU A 178 9.80 -33.18 -4.70
C LEU A 178 9.03 -34.05 -5.70
N GLY A 179 9.50 -34.11 -6.95
CA GLY A 179 8.83 -34.79 -8.07
C GLY A 179 9.42 -36.15 -8.43
N SER A 180 10.28 -36.74 -7.59
CA SER A 180 10.95 -38.02 -7.87
C SER A 180 10.04 -39.26 -7.79
N GLY A 181 8.78 -39.10 -7.35
CA GLY A 181 7.78 -40.17 -7.26
C GLY A 181 6.61 -39.98 -8.24
N GLU A 182 5.67 -40.93 -8.25
CA GLU A 182 4.46 -40.85 -9.10
C GLU A 182 3.55 -39.67 -8.76
N VAL A 183 3.60 -39.20 -7.51
CA VAL A 183 2.89 -38.03 -7.01
C VAL A 183 3.91 -37.05 -6.43
N MET A 184 3.71 -35.77 -6.71
CA MET A 184 4.54 -34.70 -6.14
C MET A 184 4.43 -34.72 -4.60
N GLN A 185 5.57 -34.77 -3.93
CA GLN A 185 5.64 -34.78 -2.47
C GLN A 185 5.28 -33.41 -1.89
N ARG A 186 4.75 -33.40 -0.67
CA ARG A 186 4.52 -32.15 0.08
C ARG A 186 5.85 -31.61 0.59
N GLY A 187 6.39 -30.62 -0.11
CA GLY A 187 7.69 -30.02 0.20
C GLY A 187 7.73 -28.98 1.32
N GLU A 188 6.61 -28.70 2.00
CA GLU A 188 6.56 -27.64 3.02
C GLU A 188 7.65 -27.83 4.08
N GLN A 189 7.77 -29.02 4.67
CA GLN A 189 8.77 -29.31 5.70
C GLN A 189 10.20 -29.10 5.17
N SER A 190 10.50 -29.59 3.97
CA SER A 190 11.81 -29.44 3.35
C SER A 190 12.14 -27.97 3.07
N VAL A 191 11.15 -27.18 2.64
CA VAL A 191 11.30 -25.72 2.47
C VAL A 191 11.56 -25.04 3.81
N LEU A 192 10.81 -25.37 4.86
CA LEU A 192 11.03 -24.81 6.20
C LEU A 192 12.42 -25.19 6.75
N GLU A 193 12.90 -26.41 6.50
CA GLU A 193 14.24 -26.85 6.90
C GLU A 193 15.35 -26.12 6.13
N ALA A 194 15.18 -25.92 4.82
CA ALA A 194 16.17 -25.23 4.00
C ALA A 194 16.19 -23.71 4.20
N PHE A 195 15.09 -23.11 4.66
CA PHE A 195 14.95 -21.67 4.88
C PHE A 195 14.62 -21.36 6.36
N PRO A 196 15.62 -21.34 7.27
CA PRO A 196 15.39 -21.18 8.71
C PRO A 196 14.63 -19.90 9.09
N GLY A 197 14.87 -18.79 8.38
CA GLY A 197 14.16 -17.53 8.61
C GLY A 197 12.66 -17.62 8.29
N LEU A 198 12.31 -18.31 7.20
CA LEU A 198 10.92 -18.58 6.85
C LEU A 198 10.26 -19.49 7.89
N ASN A 199 10.97 -20.53 8.34
CA ASN A 199 10.47 -21.44 9.38
C ASN A 199 10.22 -20.73 10.71
N ALA A 200 11.14 -19.89 11.15
CA ALA A 200 10.95 -19.05 12.33
C ALA A 200 9.69 -18.16 12.17
N GLY A 201 9.53 -17.52 11.01
CA GLY A 201 8.37 -16.69 10.69
C GLY A 201 7.05 -17.46 10.71
N VAL A 202 6.98 -18.61 10.03
CA VAL A 202 5.78 -19.48 10.00
C VAL A 202 5.45 -20.00 11.40
N THR A 203 6.46 -20.38 12.18
CA THR A 203 6.28 -20.81 13.57
C THR A 203 5.67 -19.68 14.40
N LYS A 204 6.19 -18.45 14.27
CA LYS A 204 5.70 -17.29 15.03
C LYS A 204 4.32 -16.84 14.58
N GLU A 205 3.99 -16.99 13.30
CA GLU A 205 2.64 -16.76 12.80
C GLU A 205 1.64 -17.74 13.42
N ARG A 206 1.99 -19.03 13.54
CA ARG A 206 1.13 -20.03 14.21
C ARG A 206 0.92 -19.71 15.69
N GLU A 207 1.92 -19.14 16.36
CA GLU A 207 1.83 -18.68 17.76
C GLU A 207 0.83 -17.52 17.95
N ARG A 208 0.52 -16.72 16.93
CA ARG A 208 -0.44 -15.59 17.02
C ARG A 208 -1.89 -16.01 17.27
N GLY A 209 -2.23 -17.28 17.07
CA GLY A 209 -3.54 -17.81 17.44
C GLY A 209 -3.68 -18.15 18.93
N GLY A 210 -2.59 -18.09 19.69
CA GLY A 210 -2.52 -18.58 21.08
C GLY A 210 -2.62 -17.49 22.15
N GLU A 211 -2.01 -17.80 23.30
CA GLU A 211 -1.92 -16.93 24.48
C GLU A 211 -1.07 -15.68 24.23
N PRO A 212 -1.28 -14.58 24.99
CA PRO A 212 -0.48 -13.38 24.89
C PRO A 212 1.02 -13.65 25.09
N GLY A 213 1.83 -13.04 24.24
CA GLY A 213 3.28 -13.22 24.25
C GLY A 213 3.97 -12.17 23.39
N TYR A 214 5.25 -12.35 23.13
CA TYR A 214 6.03 -11.36 22.37
C TYR A 214 5.53 -11.21 20.91
N VAL A 215 4.88 -12.24 20.33
CA VAL A 215 4.22 -12.14 19.01
C VAL A 215 3.01 -11.18 18.99
N HIS A 216 2.48 -10.87 20.18
CA HIS A 216 1.40 -9.92 20.44
C HIS A 216 1.92 -8.61 21.06
N GLY A 217 3.23 -8.41 21.19
CA GLY A 217 3.82 -7.22 21.82
C GLY A 217 3.92 -7.28 23.35
N ALA A 218 3.71 -8.44 23.98
CA ALA A 218 4.02 -8.63 25.40
C ALA A 218 5.51 -9.00 25.57
N ILE A 219 6.30 -8.07 26.11
CA ILE A 219 7.74 -8.22 26.30
C ILE A 219 8.10 -8.24 27.78
N VAL A 220 9.37 -8.54 28.08
CA VAL A 220 9.91 -8.41 29.44
C VAL A 220 9.87 -6.94 29.86
N PRO A 221 9.30 -6.60 31.04
CA PRO A 221 9.23 -5.22 31.54
C PRO A 221 10.61 -4.57 31.62
N ARG A 222 10.71 -3.33 31.13
CA ARG A 222 11.95 -2.52 31.18
C ARG A 222 11.64 -1.06 31.56
N PRO A 223 11.04 -0.81 32.74
CA PRO A 223 10.52 0.51 33.08
C PRO A 223 11.61 1.60 33.13
N SER A 224 12.84 1.28 33.58
CA SER A 224 13.94 2.27 33.59
C SER A 224 14.38 2.72 32.19
N ALA A 225 14.14 1.91 31.16
CA ALA A 225 14.55 2.21 29.80
C ALA A 225 13.40 2.69 28.91
N LEU A 226 12.17 2.25 29.18
CA LEU A 226 11.01 2.45 28.31
C LEU A 226 9.93 3.37 28.91
N ASP A 227 9.82 3.47 30.24
CA ASP A 227 8.82 4.33 30.89
C ASP A 227 9.30 5.79 30.87
N PRO A 228 8.62 6.69 30.13
CA PRO A 228 8.99 8.11 30.06
C PRO A 228 8.93 8.82 31.41
N ARG A 229 8.20 8.28 32.39
CA ARG A 229 8.14 8.80 33.77
C ARG A 229 9.42 8.54 34.58
N ARG A 230 10.26 7.62 34.11
CA ARG A 230 11.50 7.20 34.77
C ARG A 230 12.75 7.48 33.94
N ASN A 231 12.57 7.86 32.67
CA ASN A 231 13.64 8.13 31.73
C ASN A 231 13.37 9.47 31.01
N GLU A 232 13.96 10.54 31.53
CA GLU A 232 13.81 11.90 31.03
C GLU A 232 14.34 12.09 29.61
N ASP A 233 15.21 11.19 29.12
CA ASP A 233 15.69 11.21 27.73
C ASP A 233 14.56 10.92 26.72
N ILE A 234 13.44 10.34 27.18
CA ILE A 234 12.29 10.03 26.33
C ILE A 234 11.39 11.25 26.22
N VAL A 235 11.67 12.09 25.24
CA VAL A 235 10.77 13.19 24.87
C VAL A 235 9.64 12.67 23.99
N LEU A 236 8.40 12.94 24.40
CA LEU A 236 7.17 12.53 23.73
C LEU A 236 6.59 13.69 22.90
N SER A 237 5.77 13.32 21.91
CA SER A 237 4.86 14.25 21.23
C SER A 237 3.42 13.79 21.43
N PRO A 238 2.43 14.68 21.33
CA PRO A 238 1.02 14.29 21.43
C PRO A 238 0.62 13.24 20.41
N SER A 239 1.08 13.35 19.16
CA SER A 239 0.86 12.35 18.11
C SER A 239 1.49 10.98 18.42
N ARG A 240 2.61 10.96 19.15
CA ARG A 240 3.28 9.72 19.58
C ARG A 240 2.49 9.03 20.71
N LEU A 241 1.92 9.82 21.63
CA LEU A 241 1.03 9.31 22.68
C LEU A 241 -0.31 8.84 22.10
N GLU A 242 -0.91 9.56 21.16
CA GLU A 242 -2.06 9.05 20.41
C GLU A 242 -1.72 7.76 19.67
N GLY A 243 -0.53 7.64 19.08
CA GLY A 243 -0.09 6.38 18.48
C GLY A 243 -0.04 5.21 19.47
N LEU A 244 0.38 5.46 20.71
CA LEU A 244 0.32 4.49 21.82
C LEU A 244 -1.13 4.15 22.19
N GLY A 245 -1.99 5.16 22.26
CA GLY A 245 -3.39 5.00 22.59
C GLY A 245 -4.14 4.24 21.51
N THR A 246 -3.99 4.62 20.24
CA THR A 246 -4.55 3.90 19.08
C THR A 246 -4.12 2.45 19.09
N CYS A 247 -2.81 2.17 19.05
CA CYS A 247 -2.31 0.80 19.03
C CYS A 247 -0.95 0.70 19.73
N PRO A 248 -0.88 0.13 20.94
CA PRO A 248 0.39 -0.02 21.65
C PRO A 248 1.44 -0.81 20.86
N LEU A 249 1.03 -1.81 20.05
CA LEU A 249 1.94 -2.53 19.17
C LEU A 249 2.57 -1.62 18.10
N ARG A 250 1.79 -0.66 17.55
CA ARG A 250 2.31 0.37 16.63
C ARG A 250 3.35 1.26 17.33
N TYR A 251 3.12 1.61 18.59
CA TYR A 251 4.11 2.33 19.39
C TYR A 251 5.38 1.49 19.60
N LEU A 252 5.27 0.20 19.91
CA LEU A 252 6.43 -0.70 20.01
C LEU A 252 7.25 -0.69 18.71
N HIS A 253 6.61 -0.84 17.55
CA HIS A 253 7.30 -0.84 16.26
C HIS A 253 7.97 0.50 15.95
N SER A 254 7.25 1.61 16.08
CA SER A 254 7.73 2.93 15.68
C SER A 254 8.66 3.60 16.68
N SER A 255 8.32 3.54 17.97
CA SER A 255 8.94 4.36 19.01
C SER A 255 10.00 3.61 19.80
N VAL A 256 9.79 2.33 20.04
CA VAL A 256 10.70 1.49 20.85
C VAL A 256 11.70 0.78 19.94
N LEU A 257 11.22 0.04 18.94
CA LEU A 257 12.05 -0.71 17.99
C LEU A 257 12.59 0.17 16.85
N ARG A 258 11.95 1.33 16.61
CA ARG A 258 12.33 2.29 15.56
C ARG A 258 12.40 1.63 14.18
N LEU A 259 11.41 0.79 13.87
CA LEU A 259 11.25 0.19 12.56
C LEU A 259 10.88 1.28 11.56
N ILE A 260 11.74 1.45 10.55
CA ILE A 260 11.55 2.40 9.46
C ILE A 260 11.01 1.60 8.26
N PRO A 261 9.80 1.92 7.76
CA PRO A 261 9.30 1.29 6.55
C PRO A 261 10.23 1.64 5.36
N PRO A 262 10.40 0.75 4.38
CA PRO A 262 11.12 1.08 3.15
C PRO A 262 10.48 2.28 2.46
N ASP A 263 11.30 3.21 1.94
CA ASP A 263 10.85 4.34 1.11
C ASP A 263 10.48 3.87 -0.32
N ASP A 264 9.74 2.76 -0.42
CA ASP A 264 9.28 2.24 -1.69
C ASP A 264 8.08 3.08 -2.13
N TYR A 265 8.31 3.94 -3.13
CA TYR A 265 7.26 4.69 -3.78
C TYR A 265 6.32 3.71 -4.50
N GLU A 266 5.21 3.35 -3.85
CA GLU A 266 4.09 2.73 -4.56
C GLU A 266 3.47 3.78 -5.49
N PHE A 267 3.86 3.73 -6.76
CA PHE A 267 3.25 4.56 -7.79
C PHE A 267 1.75 4.26 -7.85
N ASN A 268 0.93 5.22 -7.44
CA ASN A 268 -0.51 5.15 -7.57
C ASN A 268 -0.94 5.99 -8.79
N PRO A 269 -1.44 5.36 -9.86
CA PRO A 269 -1.85 6.09 -11.07
C PRO A 269 -3.02 7.07 -10.82
N ASP A 270 -3.78 6.88 -9.74
CA ASP A 270 -4.96 7.68 -9.41
C ASP A 270 -4.70 8.76 -8.36
N ARG A 271 -3.47 8.85 -7.82
CA ARG A 271 -3.18 9.71 -6.67
C ARG A 271 -1.76 10.28 -6.71
N TRP A 272 -1.62 11.59 -6.59
CA TRP A 272 -0.32 12.26 -6.60
C TRP A 272 0.24 12.48 -5.18
N LEU A 273 -0.50 13.09 -4.24
CA LEU A 273 0.00 13.31 -2.87
C LEU A 273 -0.57 12.32 -1.87
N ASP A 274 0.29 11.71 -1.06
CA ASP A 274 -0.13 10.93 0.10
C ASP A 274 -0.84 11.83 1.16
N PRO A 275 -1.64 11.26 2.09
CA PRO A 275 -2.46 12.07 2.99
C PRO A 275 -1.62 12.97 3.91
N ARG A 276 -0.42 12.53 4.32
CA ARG A 276 0.45 13.29 5.22
C ARG A 276 1.01 14.51 4.49
N ARG A 277 1.50 14.35 3.26
CA ARG A 277 1.97 15.47 2.43
C ARG A 277 0.86 16.47 2.15
N LYS A 278 -0.34 15.99 1.79
CA LYS A 278 -1.52 16.83 1.59
C LYS A 278 -1.84 17.65 2.84
N GLY A 279 -1.84 17.02 4.02
CA GLY A 279 -2.08 17.69 5.29
C GLY A 279 -1.08 18.80 5.58
N ARG A 280 0.21 18.49 5.49
CA ARG A 280 1.30 19.47 5.72
C ARG A 280 1.22 20.66 4.76
N LEU A 281 0.89 20.41 3.50
CA LEU A 281 0.71 21.47 2.50
C LEU A 281 -0.43 22.42 2.90
N LEU A 282 -1.58 21.89 3.33
CA LEU A 282 -2.72 22.70 3.75
C LEU A 282 -2.42 23.51 5.02
N HIS A 283 -1.76 22.95 6.04
CA HIS A 283 -1.38 23.70 7.25
C HIS A 283 -0.52 24.91 6.91
N LYS A 284 0.51 24.74 6.06
CA LYS A 284 1.34 25.87 5.57
C LYS A 284 0.53 26.95 4.87
N VAL A 285 -0.47 26.56 4.08
CA VAL A 285 -1.36 27.53 3.41
C VAL A 285 -2.18 28.28 4.45
N PHE A 286 -2.77 27.59 5.43
CA PHE A 286 -3.60 28.18 6.48
C PHE A 286 -2.81 29.19 7.32
N GLU A 287 -1.67 28.76 7.84
CA GLU A 287 -0.74 29.57 8.64
C GLU A 287 -0.31 30.83 7.87
N HIS A 288 0.21 30.65 6.66
CA HIS A 288 0.70 31.77 5.87
C HIS A 288 -0.41 32.78 5.54
N THR A 289 -1.62 32.29 5.23
CA THR A 289 -2.76 33.15 4.90
C THR A 289 -3.14 34.02 6.10
N LEU A 290 -3.26 33.44 7.29
CA LEU A 290 -3.61 34.17 8.52
C LEU A 290 -2.51 35.18 8.91
N SER A 291 -1.26 34.74 8.89
CA SER A 291 -0.09 35.58 9.18
C SER A 291 -0.02 36.78 8.23
N LYS A 292 -0.09 36.53 6.92
CA LYS A 292 0.06 37.57 5.91
C LYS A 292 -1.12 38.54 5.85
N ALA A 293 -2.32 38.06 6.18
CA ALA A 293 -3.50 38.92 6.32
C ALA A 293 -3.34 39.91 7.49
N ARG A 294 -2.83 39.46 8.64
CA ARG A 294 -2.56 40.33 9.80
C ARG A 294 -1.50 41.38 9.49
N GLU A 295 -0.37 40.98 8.87
CA GLU A 295 0.69 41.91 8.44
C GLU A 295 0.17 43.01 7.51
N SER A 296 -0.76 42.67 6.63
CA SER A 296 -1.29 43.58 5.60
C SER A 296 -2.56 44.32 6.06
N ASN A 297 -2.96 44.14 7.33
CA ASN A 297 -4.22 44.63 7.89
C ASN A 297 -5.46 44.29 7.03
N LEU A 298 -5.45 43.08 6.45
CA LEU A 298 -6.48 42.59 5.55
C LEU A 298 -7.57 41.86 6.34
N ALA A 299 -8.80 42.38 6.30
CA ALA A 299 -9.93 41.74 6.96
C ALA A 299 -10.26 40.37 6.32
N HIS A 300 -10.59 39.37 7.13
CA HIS A 300 -10.97 38.03 6.64
C HIS A 300 -12.21 38.03 5.72
N SER A 301 -13.10 39.02 5.89
CA SER A 301 -14.29 39.22 5.05
C SER A 301 -13.97 39.77 3.65
N ASP A 302 -12.77 40.32 3.46
CA ASP A 302 -12.34 40.83 2.16
C ASP A 302 -12.20 39.69 1.13
N ARG A 303 -12.52 39.99 -0.13
CA ARG A 303 -12.33 39.07 -1.25
C ARG A 303 -10.84 38.77 -1.48
N ALA A 304 -9.95 39.72 -1.20
CA ALA A 304 -8.52 39.54 -1.36
C ALA A 304 -7.94 38.48 -0.42
N PHE A 305 -8.59 38.18 0.72
CA PHE A 305 -8.16 37.13 1.64
C PHE A 305 -8.18 35.73 0.99
N GLU A 306 -9.19 35.47 0.17
CA GLU A 306 -9.28 34.21 -0.59
C GLU A 306 -8.22 34.14 -1.70
N GLY A 307 -7.96 35.27 -2.36
CA GLY A 307 -6.90 35.38 -3.37
C GLY A 307 -5.51 35.05 -2.79
N LEU A 308 -5.21 35.60 -1.62
CA LEU A 308 -3.97 35.34 -0.87
C LEU A 308 -3.81 33.83 -0.55
N ALA A 309 -4.88 33.18 -0.09
CA ALA A 309 -4.85 31.76 0.23
C ALA A 309 -4.59 30.87 -1.01
N LEU A 310 -5.25 31.20 -2.13
CA LEU A 310 -5.09 30.46 -3.39
C LEU A 310 -3.71 30.70 -4.02
N GLU A 311 -3.16 31.92 -3.92
CA GLU A 311 -1.79 32.21 -4.38
C GLU A 311 -0.76 31.39 -3.60
N ARG A 312 -0.90 31.31 -2.27
CA ARG A 312 -0.01 30.47 -1.47
C ARG A 312 -0.15 28.99 -1.80
N LEU A 313 -1.38 28.51 -2.01
CA LEU A 313 -1.62 27.13 -2.45
C LEU A 313 -0.87 26.84 -3.75
N GLN A 314 -0.95 27.73 -4.74
CA GLN A 314 -0.26 27.57 -6.01
C GLN A 314 1.26 27.45 -5.82
N SER A 315 1.85 28.27 -4.94
CA SER A 315 3.27 28.19 -4.61
C SER A 315 3.66 26.82 -4.01
N GLU A 316 2.89 26.30 -3.05
CA GLU A 316 3.16 24.99 -2.45
C GLU A 316 2.95 23.83 -3.44
N VAL A 317 1.96 23.93 -4.33
CA VAL A 317 1.73 22.94 -5.41
C VAL A 317 2.91 22.90 -6.38
N GLU A 318 3.43 24.06 -6.81
CA GLU A 318 4.60 24.10 -7.69
C GLU A 318 5.86 23.55 -7.02
N GLN A 319 6.00 23.72 -5.70
CA GLN A 319 7.06 23.08 -4.95
C GLN A 319 6.87 21.55 -4.88
N ALA A 320 5.65 21.08 -4.61
CA ALA A 320 5.34 19.66 -4.55
C ALA A 320 5.60 18.95 -5.89
N LYS A 321 5.34 19.61 -7.04
CA LYS A 321 5.61 19.07 -8.39
C LYS A 321 7.10 18.79 -8.64
N LYS A 322 7.99 19.50 -7.97
CA LYS A 322 9.44 19.27 -8.06
C LYS A 322 9.91 18.08 -7.25
N GLU A 323 9.17 17.75 -6.19
CA GLU A 323 9.55 16.71 -5.22
C GLU A 323 8.86 15.37 -5.47
N VAL A 324 7.69 15.37 -6.13
CA VAL A 324 6.84 14.19 -6.32
C VAL A 324 6.51 13.99 -7.80
N PRO A 325 6.97 12.89 -8.41
CA PRO A 325 6.61 12.56 -9.78
C PRO A 325 5.09 12.50 -9.97
N ALA A 326 4.59 13.17 -11.01
CA ALA A 326 3.18 13.20 -11.34
C ALA A 326 2.74 11.88 -12.01
N PRO A 327 1.62 11.26 -11.57
CA PRO A 327 1.09 10.05 -12.21
C PRO A 327 0.41 10.32 -13.57
N GLY A 328 0.13 11.58 -13.89
CA GLY A 328 -0.47 12.06 -15.13
C GLY A 328 -1.14 13.43 -14.94
N GLU A 329 -1.31 14.22 -16.00
CA GLU A 329 -1.85 15.58 -15.92
C GLU A 329 -3.28 15.61 -15.34
N ASP A 330 -4.14 14.67 -15.74
CA ASP A 330 -5.53 14.61 -15.28
C ASP A 330 -5.67 14.27 -13.79
N ALA A 331 -4.84 13.36 -13.28
CA ALA A 331 -4.82 12.99 -11.86
C ALA A 331 -4.35 14.17 -11.00
N VAL A 332 -3.27 14.83 -11.43
CA VAL A 332 -2.77 16.05 -10.78
C VAL A 332 -3.80 17.18 -10.83
N GLY A 333 -4.44 17.42 -11.97
CA GLY A 333 -5.46 18.45 -12.13
C GLY A 333 -6.66 18.25 -11.19
N ARG A 334 -7.16 17.01 -11.06
CA ARG A 334 -8.22 16.67 -10.10
C ARG A 334 -7.80 16.92 -8.66
N GLU A 335 -6.56 16.56 -8.31
CA GLU A 335 -6.05 16.74 -6.94
C GLU A 335 -5.84 18.21 -6.60
N ILE A 336 -5.33 19.03 -7.53
CA ILE A 336 -5.21 20.48 -7.38
C ILE A 336 -6.59 21.12 -7.19
N SER A 337 -7.58 20.76 -8.01
CA SER A 337 -8.95 21.26 -7.85
C SER A 337 -9.52 20.90 -6.46
N GLY A 338 -9.25 19.69 -5.97
CA GLY A 338 -9.63 19.27 -4.62
C GLY A 338 -8.93 20.08 -3.51
N LEU A 339 -7.65 20.44 -3.69
CA LEU A 339 -6.91 21.30 -2.77
C LEU A 339 -7.48 22.72 -2.74
N GLU A 340 -7.83 23.28 -3.90
CA GLU A 340 -8.47 24.60 -3.95
C GLU A 340 -9.83 24.61 -3.23
N ASP A 341 -10.63 23.55 -3.41
CA ASP A 341 -11.90 23.39 -2.69
C ASP A 341 -11.70 23.35 -1.18
N ASP A 342 -10.66 22.66 -0.71
CA ASP A 342 -10.29 22.59 0.71
C ASP A 342 -9.86 23.98 1.23
N VAL A 343 -9.02 24.72 0.49
CA VAL A 343 -8.61 26.08 0.85
C VAL A 343 -9.79 27.06 0.88
N ARG A 344 -10.71 26.97 -0.09
CA ARG A 344 -11.96 27.76 -0.05
C ARG A 344 -12.82 27.39 1.15
N SER A 345 -12.79 26.12 1.58
CA SER A 345 -13.49 25.68 2.79
C SER A 345 -12.92 26.30 4.06
N PHE A 346 -11.58 26.34 4.17
CA PHE A 346 -10.89 27.08 5.21
C PHE A 346 -11.27 28.56 5.25
N VAL A 347 -11.23 29.24 4.11
CA VAL A 347 -11.63 30.66 4.02
C VAL A 347 -13.07 30.88 4.52
N ARG A 348 -14.01 30.01 4.14
CA ARG A 348 -15.39 30.09 4.64
C ARG A 348 -15.49 29.89 6.15
N MET A 349 -14.72 28.95 6.71
CA MET A 349 -14.69 28.71 8.15
C MET A 349 -14.15 29.93 8.90
N VAL A 350 -13.00 30.48 8.47
CA VAL A 350 -12.39 31.67 9.09
C VAL A 350 -13.33 32.89 9.00
N ARG A 351 -14.04 33.07 7.87
CA ARG A 351 -15.04 34.14 7.72
C ARG A 351 -16.23 34.00 8.67
N LYS A 352 -16.62 32.76 9.00
CA LYS A 352 -17.77 32.45 9.83
C LYS A 352 -17.44 32.52 11.32
N GLU A 353 -16.38 31.83 11.74
CA GLU A 353 -16.00 31.66 13.15
C GLU A 353 -15.04 32.75 13.64
N GLY A 354 -14.37 33.44 12.72
CA GLY A 354 -13.26 34.34 13.04
C GLY A 354 -11.95 33.60 13.30
N ALA A 355 -10.88 34.38 13.43
CA ALA A 355 -9.56 33.90 13.83
C ALA A 355 -8.84 35.00 14.62
N PRO A 356 -9.26 35.30 15.86
CA PRO A 356 -8.59 36.26 16.74
C PRO A 356 -7.32 35.61 17.35
N TRP A 357 -6.39 35.24 16.48
CA TRP A 357 -5.22 34.48 16.87
C TRP A 357 -4.15 35.38 17.50
N GLU A 358 -3.55 34.88 18.57
CA GLU A 358 -2.38 35.49 19.25
C GLU A 358 -1.10 34.91 18.62
N GLU A 359 -1.01 33.57 18.59
CA GLU A 359 0.11 32.80 18.06
C GLU A 359 -0.36 31.76 17.00
N LEU A 360 0.47 31.54 15.98
CA LEU A 360 0.33 30.47 14.98
C LEU A 360 1.54 29.55 15.06
N GLU A 361 1.35 28.25 14.83
CA GLU A 361 2.40 27.23 14.93
C GLU A 361 3.21 27.35 16.24
N PHE A 362 2.51 27.54 17.36
CA PHE A 362 3.12 27.71 18.68
C PHE A 362 3.92 26.45 19.05
N SER A 363 5.24 26.55 18.95
CA SER A 363 6.17 25.45 19.23
C SER A 363 6.57 25.42 20.69
N PHE A 364 6.72 24.23 21.26
CA PHE A 364 7.27 24.05 22.60
C PHE A 364 8.20 22.84 22.64
N GLY A 365 9.33 22.94 23.36
CA GLY A 365 10.30 21.84 23.50
C GLY A 365 11.04 21.50 22.21
N MET A 366 11.17 22.48 21.31
CA MET A 366 11.81 22.36 20.00
C MET A 366 12.75 23.54 19.74
N GLY A 367 13.54 23.49 18.66
CA GLY A 367 14.38 24.62 18.27
C GLY A 367 15.51 24.98 19.27
N GLY A 368 15.85 24.05 20.18
CA GLY A 368 16.81 24.29 21.26
C GLY A 368 16.17 24.64 22.61
N GLU A 369 14.85 24.79 22.66
CA GLU A 369 14.12 24.94 23.91
C GLU A 369 14.02 23.62 24.67
N ALA A 370 14.05 23.70 26.00
CA ALA A 370 13.82 22.55 26.86
C ALA A 370 12.38 22.01 26.67
N PRO A 371 12.16 20.68 26.69
CA PRO A 371 10.83 20.09 26.72
C PRO A 371 9.97 20.66 27.86
N VAL A 372 8.64 20.57 27.69
CA VAL A 372 7.69 20.93 28.76
C VAL A 372 7.50 19.73 29.66
N SER A 373 7.71 19.90 30.96
CA SER A 373 7.42 18.86 31.95
C SER A 373 5.93 18.91 32.28
N ILE A 374 5.24 17.79 32.11
CA ILE A 374 3.81 17.67 32.41
C ILE A 374 3.62 16.59 33.47
N GLU A 375 2.89 16.92 34.53
CA GLU A 375 2.51 15.96 35.58
C GLU A 375 1.44 15.00 35.06
N VAL A 376 1.66 13.71 35.27
CA VAL A 376 0.74 12.62 34.91
C VAL A 376 0.64 11.65 36.09
N GLU A 377 -0.30 10.70 36.02
CA GLU A 377 -0.39 9.71 37.09
C GLU A 377 0.86 8.81 37.10
N GLY A 378 1.54 8.80 38.26
CA GLY A 378 2.76 8.03 38.49
C GLY A 378 4.08 8.73 38.11
N GLY A 379 4.08 10.03 37.79
CA GLY A 379 5.29 10.83 37.60
C GLY A 379 5.11 12.00 36.64
N SER A 380 6.19 12.53 36.09
CA SER A 380 6.14 13.58 35.06
C SER A 380 6.68 13.05 33.73
N ILE A 381 6.29 13.69 32.62
CA ILE A 381 6.78 13.36 31.28
C ILE A 381 7.29 14.60 30.57
N GLN A 382 8.25 14.40 29.65
CA GLN A 382 8.81 15.46 28.82
C GLN A 382 8.06 15.52 27.48
N LEU A 383 7.40 16.65 27.19
CA LEU A 383 6.61 16.84 25.99
C LEU A 383 7.21 17.92 25.06
N ARG A 384 7.12 17.67 23.76
CA ARG A 384 7.35 18.67 22.71
C ARG A 384 6.27 18.59 21.64
N GLY A 385 6.05 19.70 20.94
CA GLY A 385 5.05 19.75 19.88
C GLY A 385 4.90 21.11 19.25
N ILE A 386 3.91 21.19 18.36
CA ILE A 386 3.46 22.42 17.69
C ILE A 386 1.94 22.45 17.78
N ILE A 387 1.40 23.59 18.17
CA ILE A 387 -0.03 23.87 18.16
C ILE A 387 -0.33 24.77 16.97
N ASP A 388 -1.28 24.40 16.12
CA ASP A 388 -1.54 25.14 14.88
C ASP A 388 -1.95 26.61 15.14
N ARG A 389 -2.82 26.85 16.13
CA ARG A 389 -3.31 28.20 16.44
C ARG A 389 -3.75 28.35 17.90
N LEU A 390 -3.36 29.46 18.52
CA LEU A 390 -3.88 29.91 19.82
C LEU A 390 -4.72 31.18 19.62
N ASP A 391 -5.99 31.15 20.01
CA ASP A 391 -6.86 32.32 19.98
C ASP A 391 -7.01 32.92 21.39
N CYS A 392 -7.01 34.25 21.47
CA CYS A 392 -7.37 35.00 22.67
C CYS A 392 -8.53 35.96 22.34
N PRO A 393 -9.80 35.54 22.49
CA PRO A 393 -10.95 36.34 22.07
C PRO A 393 -11.12 37.65 22.85
N GLY A 394 -10.58 37.76 24.08
CA GLY A 394 -10.64 38.96 24.93
C GLY A 394 -9.51 39.98 24.74
N GLY A 395 -8.51 39.69 23.89
CA GLY A 395 -7.28 40.50 23.82
C GLY A 395 -6.47 40.45 25.13
N ASP A 396 -5.90 41.59 25.55
CA ASP A 396 -5.11 41.69 26.80
C ASP A 396 -5.98 41.67 28.09
N LEU A 397 -7.31 41.64 27.95
CA LEU A 397 -8.21 41.53 29.10
C LEU A 397 -8.23 40.05 29.51
N GLU A 398 -7.47 39.72 30.57
CA GLU A 398 -7.29 38.38 31.19
C GLU A 398 -8.60 37.65 31.63
N LEU A 399 -9.77 38.15 31.24
CA LEU A 399 -11.08 37.62 31.62
C LEU A 399 -11.58 36.50 30.69
N GLU A 400 -11.10 36.40 29.46
CA GLU A 400 -11.43 35.31 28.51
C GLU A 400 -10.22 34.40 28.33
N GLY A 401 -10.41 33.08 28.46
CA GLY A 401 -9.30 32.13 28.49
C GLY A 401 -8.78 31.78 27.10
N ILE A 402 -7.63 31.11 27.02
CA ILE A 402 -6.99 30.76 25.75
C ILE A 402 -7.80 29.66 25.06
N ARG A 403 -8.02 29.77 23.75
CA ARG A 403 -8.54 28.65 22.95
C ARG A 403 -7.41 28.03 22.16
N VAL A 404 -7.27 26.71 22.26
CA VAL A 404 -6.27 25.91 21.55
C VAL A 404 -6.94 25.30 20.32
N ILE A 405 -6.46 25.59 19.12
CA ILE A 405 -7.05 25.11 17.87
C ILE A 405 -6.06 24.21 17.12
N ASP A 406 -6.55 23.05 16.70
CA ASP A 406 -5.84 22.09 15.86
C ASP A 406 -6.66 21.84 14.57
N TYR A 407 -6.02 22.04 13.42
CA TYR A 407 -6.61 21.86 12.10
C TYR A 407 -6.52 20.40 11.68
N LYS A 408 -7.65 19.84 11.23
CA LYS A 408 -7.76 18.48 10.70
C LYS A 408 -8.14 18.50 9.23
N THR A 409 -7.28 17.91 8.41
CA THR A 409 -7.49 17.81 6.94
C THR A 409 -8.19 16.52 6.49
N GLY A 410 -8.46 15.61 7.43
CA GLY A 410 -9.15 14.35 7.20
C GLY A 410 -10.67 14.49 7.03
N ARG A 411 -11.33 13.37 6.68
CA ARG A 411 -12.80 13.29 6.52
C ARG A 411 -13.51 12.61 7.69
N ASN A 412 -12.76 12.11 8.68
CA ASN A 412 -13.34 11.26 9.72
C ASN A 412 -13.90 12.09 10.88
N THR A 413 -15.10 12.62 10.69
CA THR A 413 -15.88 13.24 11.77
C THR A 413 -16.98 12.33 12.30
N LYS A 414 -17.10 11.10 11.77
CA LYS A 414 -18.13 10.13 12.15
C LYS A 414 -18.08 9.82 13.63
N ASP A 415 -16.89 9.62 14.18
CA ASP A 415 -16.69 9.29 15.59
C ASP A 415 -17.27 10.39 16.48
N PHE A 416 -17.07 11.67 16.14
CA PHE A 416 -17.65 12.78 16.88
C PHE A 416 -19.18 12.83 16.74
N ARG A 417 -19.71 12.62 15.53
CA ARG A 417 -21.18 12.62 15.28
C ARG A 417 -21.90 11.44 15.94
N GLN A 418 -21.19 10.34 16.15
CA GLN A 418 -21.70 9.15 16.85
C GLN A 418 -21.59 9.28 18.37
N GLY A 419 -21.10 10.42 18.89
CA GLY A 419 -21.03 10.70 20.32
C GLY A 419 -19.86 10.02 21.03
N THR A 420 -18.75 9.75 20.32
CA THR A 420 -17.53 9.26 20.99
C THR A 420 -17.06 10.25 22.05
N ARG A 421 -16.70 9.73 23.22
CA ARG A 421 -16.24 10.51 24.37
C ARG A 421 -14.92 11.22 24.12
N VAL A 422 -14.61 12.27 24.87
CA VAL A 422 -13.50 13.22 24.66
C VAL A 422 -12.22 12.54 24.15
N PHE A 423 -11.73 11.53 24.84
CA PHE A 423 -10.45 10.88 24.53
C PHE A 423 -10.56 9.66 23.60
N ASN A 424 -11.76 9.18 23.32
CA ASN A 424 -12.05 8.03 22.45
C ASN A 424 -11.19 6.81 22.81
N GLY A 425 -11.17 6.48 24.12
CA GLY A 425 -10.35 5.39 24.65
C GLY A 425 -8.86 5.59 24.42
N GLY A 426 -8.35 6.82 24.53
CA GLY A 426 -6.93 7.17 24.33
C GLY A 426 -6.51 7.43 22.87
N ARG A 427 -7.44 7.35 21.90
CA ARG A 427 -7.16 7.67 20.49
C ARG A 427 -7.06 9.17 20.22
N ARG A 428 -7.57 10.02 21.12
CA ARG A 428 -7.54 11.48 21.03
C ARG A 428 -6.96 12.04 22.32
N LEU A 429 -5.77 12.63 22.24
CA LEU A 429 -5.07 13.20 23.40
C LEU A 429 -4.48 14.58 23.09
N GLN A 430 -4.37 14.95 21.81
CA GLN A 430 -3.71 16.17 21.37
C GLN A 430 -4.20 17.43 22.08
N LEU A 431 -5.51 17.69 22.09
CA LEU A 431 -6.04 18.92 22.71
C LEU A 431 -5.78 18.98 24.22
N GLY A 432 -5.90 17.86 24.94
CA GLY A 432 -5.63 17.81 26.38
C GLY A 432 -4.15 18.03 26.70
N LEU A 433 -3.25 17.42 25.92
CA LEU A 433 -1.81 17.61 26.07
C LEU A 433 -1.35 19.01 25.66
N TYR A 434 -1.95 19.58 24.61
CA TYR A 434 -1.71 20.97 24.23
C TYR A 434 -2.21 21.95 25.29
N ALA A 435 -3.38 21.71 25.87
CA ALA A 435 -3.89 22.54 26.95
C ALA A 435 -2.91 22.57 28.14
N LEU A 436 -2.46 21.39 28.60
CA LEU A 436 -1.44 21.30 29.66
C LEU A 436 -0.13 22.02 29.29
N ALA A 437 0.35 21.85 28.06
CA ALA A 437 1.58 22.50 27.62
C ALA A 437 1.47 24.03 27.54
N VAL A 438 0.32 24.56 27.11
CA VAL A 438 0.03 25.99 27.05
C VAL A 438 -0.07 26.59 28.44
N GLU A 439 -0.77 25.91 29.37
CA GLU A 439 -0.90 26.39 30.75
C GLU A 439 0.45 26.45 31.46
N GLU A 440 1.29 25.43 31.28
CA GLU A 440 2.64 25.40 31.83
C GLU A 440 3.54 26.49 31.23
N ARG A 441 3.43 26.74 29.91
CA ARG A 441 4.29 27.71 29.22
C ARG A 441 3.90 29.16 29.39
N LEU A 442 2.61 29.45 29.31
CA LEU A 442 2.08 30.81 29.31
C LEU A 442 1.55 31.23 30.68
N SER A 443 1.45 30.32 31.65
CA SER A 443 0.84 30.59 32.96
C SER A 443 -0.58 31.17 32.87
N ARG A 444 -1.29 30.83 31.79
CA ARG A 444 -2.65 31.28 31.46
C ARG A 444 -3.52 30.06 31.25
N GLN A 445 -4.75 30.08 31.79
CA GLN A 445 -5.67 28.96 31.64
C GLN A 445 -6.20 28.85 30.22
N VAL A 446 -6.27 27.62 29.72
CA VAL A 446 -6.97 27.30 28.49
C VAL A 446 -8.46 27.18 28.82
N GLU A 447 -9.32 27.83 28.04
CA GLU A 447 -10.77 27.72 28.18
C GLU A 447 -11.33 26.55 27.38
N THR A 448 -10.93 26.44 26.11
CA THR A 448 -11.36 25.38 25.21
C THR A 448 -10.22 24.84 24.35
N GLY A 449 -10.30 23.55 24.02
CA GLY A 449 -9.56 22.95 22.92
C GLY A 449 -10.51 22.63 21.77
N GLU A 450 -10.13 22.94 20.53
CA GLU A 450 -10.99 22.83 19.38
C GLU A 450 -10.31 22.09 18.22
N TYR A 451 -11.01 21.10 17.66
CA TYR A 451 -10.67 20.55 16.36
C TYR A 451 -11.47 21.25 15.28
N HIS A 452 -10.77 21.88 14.34
CA HIS A 452 -11.36 22.53 13.19
C HIS A 452 -11.14 21.63 11.98
N TYR A 453 -12.20 21.32 11.23
CA TYR A 453 -12.12 20.52 10.00
C TYR A 453 -12.33 21.38 8.74
N PRO A 454 -11.39 22.27 8.39
CA PRO A 454 -11.55 23.32 7.38
C PRO A 454 -11.41 22.81 5.94
N THR A 455 -11.89 21.61 5.64
CA THR A 455 -11.79 20.98 4.32
C THR A 455 -13.17 20.61 3.79
N ARG A 456 -13.28 20.39 2.47
CA ARG A 456 -14.54 19.92 1.86
C ARG A 456 -14.96 18.58 2.45
N GLY A 457 -13.99 17.69 2.68
CA GLY A 457 -14.22 16.38 3.30
C GLY A 457 -14.60 16.45 4.78
N GLY A 458 -14.08 17.44 5.49
CA GLY A 458 -14.39 17.74 6.89
C GLY A 458 -15.68 18.55 7.11
N GLN A 459 -16.32 19.01 6.03
CA GLN A 459 -17.60 19.73 6.03
C GLN A 459 -17.62 21.02 6.88
N ASN A 460 -16.45 21.60 7.16
CA ASN A 460 -16.30 22.73 8.06
C ASN A 460 -16.90 22.51 9.45
N GLU A 461 -16.81 21.27 9.96
CA GLU A 461 -17.22 20.97 11.33
C GLU A 461 -16.18 21.46 12.35
N LEU A 462 -16.69 21.79 13.54
CA LEU A 462 -15.92 22.22 14.68
C LEU A 462 -16.35 21.40 15.89
N PHE A 463 -15.38 20.85 16.61
CA PHE A 463 -15.61 20.13 17.87
C PHE A 463 -14.84 20.84 18.97
N SER A 464 -15.58 21.39 19.93
CA SER A 464 -15.04 22.17 21.05
C SER A 464 -15.20 21.40 22.35
N PHE A 465 -14.12 21.34 23.14
CA PHE A 465 -14.06 20.68 24.43
C PHE A 465 -13.60 21.68 25.48
N ARG A 466 -14.29 21.72 26.61
CA ARG A 466 -13.94 22.61 27.70
C ARG A 466 -12.70 22.12 28.44
N ARG A 467 -12.01 23.05 29.11
CA ARG A 467 -10.85 22.77 29.95
C ARG A 467 -11.05 21.62 30.94
N ASP A 468 -12.17 21.61 31.68
CA ASP A 468 -12.48 20.59 32.69
C ASP A 468 -12.55 19.19 32.07
N GLN A 469 -13.09 19.08 30.86
CA GLN A 469 -13.16 17.83 30.12
C GLN A 469 -11.78 17.34 29.63
N LEU A 470 -10.87 18.27 29.35
CA LEU A 470 -9.56 17.98 28.76
C LEU A 470 -8.47 17.75 29.82
N VAL A 471 -8.33 18.68 30.75
CA VAL A 471 -7.16 18.78 31.64
C VAL A 471 -7.29 17.86 32.86
N GLU A 472 -8.49 17.70 33.42
CA GLU A 472 -8.67 16.95 34.68
C GLU A 472 -8.38 15.46 34.52
N SER A 473 -8.66 14.89 33.35
CA SER A 473 -8.59 13.43 33.13
C SER A 473 -7.41 12.98 32.27
N VAL A 474 -6.83 13.85 31.42
CA VAL A 474 -5.78 13.44 30.48
C VAL A 474 -4.51 12.95 31.19
N GLY A 475 -4.15 13.54 32.34
CA GLY A 475 -2.98 13.12 33.11
C GLY A 475 -3.10 11.70 33.66
N SER A 476 -4.29 11.31 34.13
CA SER A 476 -4.57 9.94 34.60
C SER A 476 -4.61 8.95 33.43
N LEU A 477 -5.28 9.30 32.33
CA LEU A 477 -5.32 8.47 31.12
C LEU A 477 -3.92 8.17 30.58
N VAL A 478 -3.07 9.19 30.47
CA VAL A 478 -1.67 9.01 30.04
C VAL A 478 -0.90 8.14 31.05
N GLY A 479 -1.12 8.32 32.35
CA GLY A 479 -0.53 7.45 33.37
C GLY A 479 -0.91 5.97 33.20
N HIS A 480 -2.19 5.67 32.93
CA HIS A 480 -2.64 4.32 32.61
C HIS A 480 -1.99 3.74 31.35
N MET A 481 -1.86 4.55 30.30
CA MET A 481 -1.18 4.14 29.06
C MET A 481 0.31 3.83 29.31
N LEU A 482 0.99 4.68 30.08
CA LEU A 482 2.41 4.50 30.41
C LEU A 482 2.64 3.35 31.39
N GLN A 483 1.64 2.99 32.20
CA GLN A 483 1.70 1.77 33.00
C GLN A 483 1.80 0.52 32.11
N GLY A 484 1.06 0.47 31.00
CA GLY A 484 1.22 -0.59 29.99
C GLY A 484 2.64 -0.65 29.41
N VAL A 485 3.27 0.50 29.16
CA VAL A 485 4.67 0.59 28.71
C VAL A 485 5.63 0.05 29.77
N ALA A 486 5.45 0.46 31.03
CA ALA A 486 6.26 0.01 32.16
C ALA A 486 6.20 -1.51 32.34
N ASP A 487 5.01 -2.10 32.16
CA ASP A 487 4.74 -3.54 32.28
C ASP A 487 5.14 -4.34 31.02
N GLY A 488 5.67 -3.68 29.99
CA GLY A 488 6.03 -4.33 28.73
C GLY A 488 4.82 -4.91 28.00
N ARG A 489 3.68 -4.21 28.01
CA ARG A 489 2.42 -4.61 27.38
C ARG A 489 2.11 -3.69 26.21
N PHE A 490 2.55 -4.10 25.03
CA PHE A 490 2.28 -3.41 23.77
C PHE A 490 1.27 -4.19 22.92
N ILE A 491 0.14 -4.56 23.55
CA ILE A 491 -0.92 -5.34 22.90
C ILE A 491 -1.51 -4.57 21.70
N PRO A 492 -1.78 -5.23 20.56
CA PRO A 492 -2.44 -4.58 19.44
C PRO A 492 -3.83 -4.04 19.82
N THR A 493 -4.26 -3.00 19.11
CA THR A 493 -5.62 -2.47 19.19
C THR A 493 -6.69 -3.54 18.96
N GLU A 494 -7.88 -3.35 19.52
CA GLU A 494 -9.08 -4.14 19.27
C GLU A 494 -9.85 -3.72 18.01
N ASP A 495 -9.55 -2.54 17.47
CA ASP A 495 -10.25 -2.02 16.30
C ASP A 495 -9.42 -2.23 15.04
N LYS A 496 -9.92 -3.05 14.10
CA LYS A 496 -9.25 -3.27 12.82
C LYS A 496 -9.16 -2.00 11.97
N GLU A 497 -10.05 -1.04 12.15
CA GLU A 497 -10.07 0.19 11.35
C GLU A 497 -8.87 1.10 11.68
N ASP A 498 -8.30 1.00 12.89
CA ASP A 498 -7.03 1.63 13.28
C ASP A 498 -5.86 1.18 12.38
N CYS A 499 -6.00 0.04 11.69
CA CYS A 499 -4.99 -0.50 10.78
C CYS A 499 -5.04 0.10 9.36
N SER A 500 -6.06 0.91 9.04
CA SER A 500 -6.28 1.47 7.70
C SER A 500 -5.08 2.27 7.19
N TYR A 501 -4.50 3.11 8.06
CA TYR A 501 -3.36 3.99 7.76
C TYR A 501 -2.15 3.67 8.65
N CYS A 502 -1.92 2.39 8.93
CA CYS A 502 -0.78 1.93 9.72
C CYS A 502 0.39 1.49 8.83
N ASP A 503 1.57 2.09 9.04
CA ASP A 503 2.81 1.76 8.30
C ASP A 503 3.31 0.32 8.57
N TYR A 504 2.76 -0.35 9.59
CA TYR A 504 3.13 -1.71 9.99
C TYR A 504 2.06 -2.75 9.64
N SER A 505 1.10 -2.41 8.77
CA SER A 505 -0.01 -3.30 8.41
C SER A 505 0.48 -4.62 7.81
N GLU A 506 1.59 -4.62 7.06
CA GLU A 506 2.17 -5.83 6.50
C GLU A 506 2.76 -6.77 7.57
N VAL A 507 3.38 -6.21 8.61
CA VAL A 507 3.92 -6.96 9.76
C VAL A 507 2.78 -7.69 10.50
N CYS A 508 1.64 -7.01 10.60
CA CYS A 508 0.44 -7.52 11.24
C CYS A 508 -0.45 -8.38 10.31
N ARG A 509 -0.04 -8.60 9.05
CA ARG A 509 -0.80 -9.36 8.04
C ARG A 509 -2.22 -8.82 7.80
N VAL A 510 -2.37 -7.51 7.83
CA VAL A 510 -3.65 -6.83 7.58
C VAL A 510 -4.00 -6.96 6.10
N GLU A 511 -5.21 -7.42 5.83
CA GLU A 511 -5.77 -7.47 4.49
C GLU A 511 -6.64 -6.23 4.24
N LYS A 512 -6.48 -5.62 3.07
CA LYS A 512 -7.25 -4.46 2.63
C LYS A 512 -7.96 -4.81 1.32
N SER A 513 -9.19 -4.31 1.19
CA SER A 513 -9.95 -4.36 -0.06
C SER A 513 -9.29 -3.51 -1.15
N ASP A 514 -9.68 -3.75 -2.41
CA ASP A 514 -9.25 -2.93 -3.55
C ASP A 514 -9.61 -1.43 -3.39
N TYR A 515 -10.59 -1.11 -2.53
CA TYR A 515 -11.02 0.25 -2.21
C TYR A 515 -10.34 0.83 -0.95
N GLY A 516 -9.35 0.13 -0.39
CA GLY A 516 -8.52 0.59 0.74
C GLY A 516 -9.09 0.36 2.14
N GLY A 517 -10.33 -0.15 2.27
CA GLY A 517 -10.90 -0.51 3.57
C GLY A 517 -10.31 -1.81 4.11
N VAL A 518 -10.12 -1.91 5.42
CA VAL A 518 -9.54 -3.09 6.10
C VAL A 518 -10.54 -4.24 6.10
N THR A 519 -10.23 -5.34 5.40
CA THR A 519 -11.09 -6.53 5.38
C THR A 519 -10.83 -7.40 6.60
N SER A 520 -9.56 -7.62 6.94
CA SER A 520 -9.15 -8.39 8.12
C SER A 520 -7.89 -7.81 8.75
N SER A 521 -7.82 -7.87 10.08
CA SER A 521 -6.61 -7.57 10.84
C SER A 521 -6.45 -8.63 11.94
N PRO A 522 -5.68 -9.70 11.68
CA PRO A 522 -5.63 -10.87 12.57
C PRO A 522 -5.28 -10.52 14.02
N LEU A 523 -4.32 -9.62 14.21
CA LEU A 523 -3.90 -9.19 15.54
C LEU A 523 -4.92 -8.29 16.23
N ALA A 524 -5.68 -7.49 15.47
CA ALA A 524 -6.73 -6.66 16.06
C ALA A 524 -7.96 -7.49 16.44
N GLU A 525 -8.36 -8.41 15.57
CA GLU A 525 -9.42 -9.39 15.82
C GLU A 525 -9.08 -10.31 17.02
N TRP A 526 -7.80 -10.66 17.18
CA TRP A 526 -7.30 -11.36 18.37
C TRP A 526 -7.54 -10.52 19.64
N SER A 527 -7.12 -9.25 19.66
CA SER A 527 -7.35 -8.37 20.82
C SER A 527 -8.84 -8.16 21.10
N GLU A 528 -9.65 -7.95 20.06
CA GLU A 528 -11.10 -7.79 20.16
C GLU A 528 -11.76 -8.99 20.85
N LYS A 529 -11.36 -10.20 20.45
CA LYS A 529 -11.88 -11.44 21.04
C LYS A 529 -11.61 -11.53 22.55
N TYR A 530 -10.39 -11.23 22.98
CA TYR A 530 -9.99 -11.36 24.40
C TYR A 530 -10.47 -10.19 25.28
N LEU A 531 -10.78 -9.02 24.69
CA LEU A 531 -11.35 -7.89 25.44
C LEU A 531 -12.85 -8.01 25.66
N LYS A 532 -13.58 -8.62 24.72
CA LYS A 532 -15.04 -8.83 24.83
C LYS A 532 -15.44 -9.85 25.89
N ASP A 533 -14.57 -10.81 26.18
CA ASP A 533 -14.82 -11.86 27.18
C ASP A 533 -14.09 -11.52 28.49
N SER A 534 -14.83 -10.96 29.45
CA SER A 534 -14.26 -10.53 30.74
C SER A 534 -13.72 -11.68 31.59
N ASP A 535 -14.24 -12.89 31.40
CA ASP A 535 -13.80 -14.08 32.15
C ASP A 535 -12.51 -14.68 31.55
N LEU A 536 -12.18 -14.32 30.30
CA LEU A 536 -10.99 -14.78 29.58
C LEU A 536 -9.93 -13.68 29.37
N THR A 537 -10.15 -12.44 29.82
CA THR A 537 -9.21 -11.34 29.57
C THR A 537 -7.86 -11.63 30.25
N PRO A 538 -6.79 -11.90 29.49
CA PRO A 538 -5.51 -12.23 30.09
C PRO A 538 -4.90 -11.00 30.79
N PRO A 539 -4.08 -11.18 31.83
CA PRO A 539 -3.41 -10.06 32.53
C PRO A 539 -2.61 -9.14 31.61
N ALA A 540 -2.17 -9.64 30.45
CA ALA A 540 -1.44 -8.85 29.47
C ALA A 540 -2.28 -7.76 28.79
N LEU A 541 -3.61 -7.91 28.73
CA LEU A 541 -4.52 -6.96 28.07
C LEU A 541 -5.11 -5.94 29.04
N THR A 542 -4.97 -6.14 30.35
CA THR A 542 -5.51 -5.26 31.39
C THR A 542 -5.16 -3.78 31.17
N PRO A 543 -3.91 -3.40 30.81
CA PRO A 543 -3.59 -1.98 30.57
C PRO A 543 -4.38 -1.40 29.39
N LEU A 544 -4.53 -2.15 28.29
CA LEU A 544 -5.30 -1.70 27.13
C LEU A 544 -6.78 -1.56 27.49
N LYS A 545 -7.34 -2.55 28.22
CA LYS A 545 -8.73 -2.53 28.68
C LYS A 545 -9.05 -1.27 29.49
N LYS A 546 -8.21 -0.96 30.49
CA LYS A 546 -8.35 0.25 31.33
C LYS A 546 -8.34 1.54 30.51
N VAL A 547 -7.52 1.61 29.46
CA VAL A 547 -7.46 2.78 28.58
C VAL A 547 -8.73 2.92 27.73
N ARG A 548 -9.32 1.80 27.30
CA ARG A 548 -10.59 1.80 26.55
C ARG A 548 -11.79 2.17 27.42
N GLU A 549 -11.83 1.65 28.64
CA GLU A 549 -12.91 1.85 29.61
C GLU A 549 -12.73 3.11 30.47
N PHE A 550 -11.65 3.88 30.25
CA PHE A 550 -11.29 5.02 31.11
C PHE A 550 -12.41 6.05 31.27
N GLU A 551 -13.17 6.29 30.20
CA GLU A 551 -14.27 7.25 30.21
C GLU A 551 -15.64 6.57 30.48
N ASP A 552 -15.68 5.24 30.69
CA ASP A 552 -16.85 4.47 31.17
C ASP A 552 -16.96 4.48 32.70
N ASP A 553 -15.83 4.54 33.40
CA ASP A 553 -15.72 4.46 34.86
C ASP A 553 -15.96 5.81 35.59
N GLY A 554 -16.25 6.88 34.84
CA GLY A 554 -16.35 8.27 35.31
C GLY A 554 -17.76 8.84 35.40
#